data_AF-A0A2N3FVF2-F1
#
_entry.id   AF-A0A2N3FVF2-F1
#
_cell.length_a   1.000
_cell.length_b   1.000
_cell.length_c   1.000
_cell.angle_alpha   90.00
_cell.angle_beta   90.00
_cell.angle_gamma   90.00
#
_symmetry.space_group_name_H-M   'P 1'
#
loop_
_entity.id
_entity.type
_entity.pdbx_description
1 polymer ?
#
loop_
_entity_poly.entity_id
_entity_poly.type
_entity_poly.pdbx_seq_one_letter_code
_entity_poly.pdbx_strand_id
1 'polypeptide(L)'
;MSRTSYQVIDVTGASKAVTVTVPQALGGSLDDAQLWGDWILAGTDSDGSVAFDYRTNQTITATGYPIALGDGFALLEQYGDEDDTIVLWDFTNPAAPTTSVLGTWSDLPWITTDGSHRIAYSPDDAGEVVIHELPGVGTSKPRLLGLIAPTSLNNAPSSASWKPEIDATKALEAGTLTITDSNNNLVRTIPVDAAPNGSIRDLSWNGRGEDDVRVKPGTYTWTLNVGAADGSGDLVQVDGTASAITGKVKVVTKSLGTVSLSTPKIDDNTPVVGQKISVKKQTTKPATGTDLAYQWYRGKTPITDATSASYVVTPDDLGQLLMVKVTGTADGWKTTVKSSAYTVKVAKGTLTAGTVSIDKTDPAVGDTLTADPGTWSPEITASYQWYLVAGGKATAIPNATESTYEVQASDAGSQVQVRVTGHAAGYADKAISSAPTAAVTA
;
A
#
# COMPACT_ATOMS: atom_id res chain seq x y z
N MET A 1 57.62 26.02 28.52
CA MET A 1 57.42 26.36 27.09
C MET A 1 56.16 27.20 27.02
N SER A 2 56.25 28.42 26.48
CA SER A 2 55.07 29.29 26.37
C SER A 2 54.12 28.74 25.29
N ARG A 3 52.85 29.10 25.40
CA ARG A 3 51.74 28.44 24.72
C ARG A 3 50.68 29.50 24.43
N THR A 4 50.28 29.65 23.17
CA THR A 4 49.19 30.56 22.77
C THR A 4 47.85 29.84 22.90
N SER A 5 46.87 30.52 23.51
CA SER A 5 45.52 29.98 23.76
C SER A 5 44.51 30.52 22.75
N TYR A 6 43.88 29.64 21.99
CA TYR A 6 42.79 29.98 21.06
C TYR A 6 41.45 29.49 21.60
N GLN A 7 40.37 30.22 21.31
CA GLN A 7 39.01 29.85 21.69
C GLN A 7 38.24 29.36 20.47
N VAL A 8 37.75 28.12 20.53
CA VAL A 8 36.74 27.64 19.57
C VAL A 8 35.37 28.10 20.04
N ILE A 9 34.68 28.89 19.23
CA ILE A 9 33.37 29.48 19.55
C ILE A 9 32.35 28.94 18.55
N ASP A 10 31.32 28.27 19.05
CA ASP A 10 30.12 28.02 18.27
C ASP A 10 29.40 29.36 18.03
N VAL A 11 29.23 29.73 16.77
CA VAL A 11 28.60 31.00 16.34
C VAL A 11 27.13 31.13 16.77
N THR A 12 26.50 30.05 17.22
CA THR A 12 25.15 30.06 17.80
C THR A 12 25.13 30.38 19.30
N GLY A 13 26.31 30.44 19.95
CA GLY A 13 26.48 30.79 21.37
C GLY A 13 26.23 29.63 22.35
N ALA A 14 26.06 28.40 21.86
CA ALA A 14 25.62 27.26 22.65
C ALA A 14 26.75 26.46 23.35
N SER A 15 28.02 26.68 23.01
CA SER A 15 29.11 25.79 23.45
C SER A 15 30.13 26.44 24.40
N LYS A 16 30.83 25.56 25.14
CA LYS A 16 31.94 25.89 26.04
C LYS A 16 33.16 26.22 25.20
N ALA A 17 33.79 27.35 25.51
CA ALA A 17 35.02 27.78 24.87
C ALA A 17 36.15 26.76 25.14
N VAL A 18 36.75 26.24 24.08
CA VAL A 18 37.82 25.24 24.15
C VAL A 18 39.16 25.94 23.94
N THR A 19 40.04 25.81 24.93
CA THR A 19 41.39 26.38 24.88
C THR A 19 42.34 25.43 24.17
N VAL A 20 42.72 25.77 22.94
CA VAL A 20 43.76 25.06 22.18
C VAL A 20 45.12 25.63 22.52
N THR A 21 46.10 24.76 22.68
CA THR A 21 47.41 25.15 23.20
C THR A 21 48.54 24.80 22.24
N VAL A 22 48.97 25.77 21.42
CA VAL A 22 49.98 25.56 20.37
C VAL A 22 51.41 25.71 20.93
N PRO A 23 52.35 24.80 20.62
CA PRO A 23 53.76 24.98 20.98
C PRO A 23 54.37 26.23 20.30
N GLN A 24 55.04 27.09 21.07
CA GLN A 24 55.70 28.30 20.55
C GLN A 24 56.74 28.04 19.45
N ALA A 25 57.29 26.82 19.37
CA ALA A 25 58.29 26.43 18.37
C ALA A 25 57.75 26.44 16.92
N LEU A 26 56.43 26.50 16.73
CA LEU A 26 55.76 26.57 15.43
C LEU A 26 55.32 28.00 15.07
N GLY A 27 55.72 29.00 15.86
CA GLY A 27 55.44 30.42 15.59
C GLY A 27 53.97 30.84 15.70
N GLY A 28 53.74 32.15 15.63
CA GLY A 28 52.64 32.76 14.87
C GLY A 28 51.18 32.66 15.32
N SER A 29 50.35 33.40 14.56
CA SER A 29 48.90 33.23 14.45
C SER A 29 48.58 31.86 13.86
N LEU A 30 47.33 31.40 14.03
CA LEU A 30 46.80 30.32 13.20
C LEU A 30 46.22 30.93 11.93
N ASP A 31 46.49 30.33 10.78
CA ASP A 31 45.92 30.64 9.46
C ASP A 31 45.35 29.36 8.80
N ASP A 32 44.58 29.54 7.72
CA ASP A 32 44.02 28.47 6.86
C ASP A 32 43.49 27.24 7.60
N ALA A 33 42.45 27.48 8.40
CA ALA A 33 41.81 26.44 9.21
C ALA A 33 40.82 25.58 8.41
N GLN A 34 40.91 24.26 8.58
CA GLN A 34 40.00 23.26 8.04
C GLN A 34 39.37 22.45 9.18
N LEU A 35 38.17 21.90 8.94
CA LEU A 35 37.41 21.12 9.93
C LEU A 35 36.99 19.79 9.33
N TRP A 36 37.31 18.70 10.03
CA TRP A 36 36.79 17.38 9.72
C TRP A 36 36.40 16.67 11.02
N GLY A 37 35.12 16.29 11.14
CA GLY A 37 34.60 15.66 12.36
C GLY A 37 34.87 16.52 13.60
N ASP A 38 35.77 16.03 14.46
CA ASP A 38 36.17 16.71 15.71
C ASP A 38 37.53 17.39 15.62
N TRP A 39 38.22 17.21 14.49
CA TRP A 39 39.55 17.74 14.25
C TRP A 39 39.49 19.05 13.50
N ILE A 40 40.25 20.02 13.99
CA ILE A 40 40.58 21.23 13.26
C ILE A 40 42.06 21.16 12.90
N LEU A 41 42.35 21.37 11.63
CA LEU A 41 43.71 21.55 11.11
C LEU A 41 43.89 23.05 10.89
N ALA A 42 45.03 23.59 11.31
CA ALA A 42 45.39 24.97 11.05
C ALA A 42 46.87 25.07 10.70
N GLY A 43 47.17 25.98 9.79
CA GLY A 43 48.53 26.40 9.45
C GLY A 43 49.12 27.28 10.55
N THR A 44 50.41 27.53 10.40
CA THR A 44 51.16 28.47 11.24
C THR A 44 52.03 29.33 10.34
N ASP A 45 52.36 30.53 10.81
CA ASP A 45 53.23 31.50 10.10
C ASP A 45 54.69 31.00 9.86
N SER A 46 55.02 29.74 10.15
CA SER A 46 56.37 29.16 9.99
C SER A 46 56.36 27.77 9.32
N ASP A 47 55.42 27.55 8.39
CA ASP A 47 55.30 26.33 7.59
C ASP A 47 55.11 25.07 8.43
N GLY A 48 54.47 25.23 9.59
CA GLY A 48 54.03 24.15 10.46
C GLY A 48 52.51 24.00 10.45
N SER A 49 52.05 22.80 10.80
CA SER A 49 50.63 22.48 10.93
C SER A 49 50.30 21.98 12.33
N VAL A 50 49.12 22.36 12.81
CA VAL A 50 48.55 21.90 14.08
C VAL A 50 47.21 21.24 13.79
N ALA A 51 47.05 19.98 14.19
CA ALA A 51 45.75 19.34 14.25
C ALA A 51 45.32 19.22 15.72
N PHE A 52 44.11 19.67 16.04
CA PHE A 52 43.57 19.58 17.38
C PHE A 52 42.13 19.08 17.39
N ASP A 53 41.84 18.20 18.35
CA ASP A 53 40.50 17.73 18.64
C ASP A 53 39.86 18.69 19.65
N TYR A 54 38.83 19.42 19.20
CA TYR A 54 38.19 20.44 20.04
C TYR A 54 37.32 19.86 21.15
N ARG A 55 37.07 18.55 21.20
CA ARG A 55 36.30 17.90 22.28
C ARG A 55 37.21 17.28 23.33
N THR A 56 38.30 16.64 22.91
CA THR A 56 39.23 15.95 23.82
C THR A 56 40.40 16.82 24.25
N ASN A 57 40.59 18.00 23.63
CA ASN A 57 41.78 18.85 23.75
C ASN A 57 43.08 18.16 23.31
N GLN A 58 42.97 17.08 22.53
CA GLN A 58 44.15 16.46 21.95
C GLN A 58 44.75 17.40 20.92
N THR A 59 46.07 17.53 20.91
CA THR A 59 46.80 18.38 19.97
C THR A 59 48.03 17.65 19.50
N ILE A 60 48.22 17.65 18.19
CA ILE A 60 49.37 17.07 17.50
C ILE A 60 49.88 18.08 16.47
N THR A 61 51.14 17.96 16.09
CA THR A 61 51.81 18.94 15.24
C THR A 61 52.70 18.23 14.22
N ALA A 62 52.80 18.81 13.02
CA ALA A 62 53.69 18.35 11.96
C ALA A 62 54.31 19.54 11.22
N THR A 63 55.39 19.27 10.48
CA THR A 63 55.99 20.24 9.54
C THR A 63 55.30 20.15 8.19
N GLY A 64 55.10 21.30 7.55
CA GLY A 64 54.42 21.45 6.26
C GLY A 64 53.15 22.30 6.39
N TYR A 65 52.80 22.97 5.30
CA TYR A 65 51.62 23.79 5.13
C TYR A 65 50.37 22.91 4.89
N PRO A 66 49.21 23.19 5.49
CA PRO A 66 48.03 22.33 5.36
C PRO A 66 47.37 22.45 3.98
N ILE A 67 47.20 21.33 3.29
CA ILE A 67 46.47 21.26 2.01
C ILE A 67 45.04 20.82 2.24
N ALA A 68 44.85 19.67 2.89
CA ALA A 68 43.53 19.09 3.10
C ALA A 68 43.47 18.24 4.38
N LEU A 69 42.35 18.29 5.09
CA LEU A 69 42.08 17.51 6.30
C LEU A 69 41.06 16.39 6.02
N GLY A 70 41.34 15.20 6.54
CA GLY A 70 40.41 14.08 6.55
C GLY A 70 40.36 13.35 7.90
N ASP A 71 39.74 12.18 7.87
CA ASP A 71 39.49 11.33 9.03
C ASP A 71 40.76 10.72 9.62
N GLY A 72 41.35 11.45 10.58
CA GLY A 72 42.58 11.02 11.24
C GLY A 72 43.81 11.19 10.38
N PHE A 73 43.76 12.02 9.33
CA PHE A 73 44.94 12.34 8.51
C PHE A 73 44.84 13.74 7.91
N ALA A 74 45.97 14.28 7.46
CA ALA A 74 46.04 15.50 6.68
C ALA A 74 47.05 15.35 5.52
N LEU A 75 46.82 16.11 4.46
CA LEU A 75 47.79 16.31 3.39
C LEU A 75 48.53 17.62 3.67
N LEU A 76 49.86 17.56 3.66
CA LEU A 76 50.73 18.70 3.94
C LEU A 76 51.68 18.93 2.75
N GLU A 77 51.97 20.20 2.48
CA GLU A 77 53.00 20.64 1.55
C GLU A 77 54.26 20.99 2.33
N GLN A 78 55.40 20.39 1.99
CA GLN A 78 56.69 20.75 2.57
C GLN A 78 57.53 21.48 1.52
N TYR A 79 57.81 22.75 1.78
CA TYR A 79 58.56 23.60 0.85
C TYR A 79 59.99 23.09 0.61
N GLY A 80 60.36 22.95 -0.66
CA GLY A 80 61.66 22.48 -1.10
C GLY A 80 62.38 23.50 -2.00
N ASP A 81 63.70 23.32 -2.18
CA ASP A 81 64.50 24.23 -3.01
C ASP A 81 64.25 24.04 -4.53
N GLU A 82 63.82 22.84 -4.96
CA GLU A 82 63.59 22.49 -6.37
C GLU A 82 62.12 22.18 -6.68
N ASP A 83 61.44 21.43 -5.79
CA ASP A 83 60.01 21.11 -5.87
C ASP A 83 59.49 20.84 -4.45
N ASP A 84 58.21 21.12 -4.23
CA ASP A 84 57.57 20.95 -2.93
C ASP A 84 57.14 19.49 -2.75
N THR A 85 57.26 18.97 -1.53
CA THR A 85 56.92 17.57 -1.25
C THR A 85 55.52 17.47 -0.66
N ILE A 86 54.70 16.56 -1.20
CA ILE A 86 53.37 16.26 -0.67
C ILE A 86 53.48 15.11 0.32
N VAL A 87 53.06 15.37 1.55
CA VAL A 87 53.16 14.44 2.68
C VAL A 87 51.77 14.07 3.19
N LEU A 88 51.51 12.77 3.29
CA LEU A 88 50.42 12.25 4.11
C LEU A 88 50.86 12.25 5.56
N TRP A 89 50.19 13.05 6.38
CA TRP A 89 50.31 13.02 7.83
C TRP A 89 49.17 12.18 8.41
N ASP A 90 49.47 10.94 8.79
CA ASP A 90 48.52 10.01 9.42
C ASP A 90 48.60 10.15 10.94
N PHE A 91 47.47 10.48 11.55
CA PHE A 91 47.29 10.58 12.98
C PHE A 91 46.05 9.84 13.47
N THR A 92 45.66 8.76 12.79
CA THR A 92 44.65 7.79 13.25
C THR A 92 45.00 7.24 14.62
N ASN A 93 46.29 7.08 14.91
CA ASN A 93 46.84 6.92 16.25
C ASN A 93 47.56 8.21 16.70
N PRO A 94 46.86 9.16 17.33
CA PRO A 94 47.46 10.45 17.66
C PRO A 94 48.47 10.39 18.82
N ALA A 95 48.68 9.23 19.45
CA ALA A 95 49.81 9.01 20.37
C ALA A 95 51.13 8.70 19.63
N ALA A 96 51.05 8.30 18.35
CA ALA A 96 52.20 7.98 17.50
C ALA A 96 51.89 8.30 16.03
N PRO A 97 51.73 9.59 15.68
CA PRO A 97 51.46 9.99 14.30
C PRO A 97 52.66 9.68 13.39
N THR A 98 52.37 9.37 12.13
CA THR A 98 53.37 9.06 11.10
C THR A 98 53.25 9.97 9.90
N THR A 99 54.35 10.16 9.17
CA THR A 99 54.36 10.89 7.90
C THR A 99 54.92 10.00 6.79
N SER A 100 54.35 10.11 5.60
CA SER A 100 54.83 9.43 4.39
C SER A 100 54.73 10.36 3.18
N VAL A 101 55.78 10.37 2.36
CA VAL A 101 55.79 11.12 1.09
C VAL A 101 54.88 10.43 0.08
N LEU A 102 53.96 11.18 -0.52
CA LEU A 102 53.08 10.72 -1.60
C LEU A 102 53.65 11.02 -2.98
N GLY A 103 54.39 12.12 -3.12
CA GLY A 103 54.97 12.61 -4.36
C GLY A 103 55.44 14.05 -4.21
N THR A 104 55.77 14.71 -5.30
CA THR A 104 56.03 16.16 -5.30
C THR A 104 54.80 16.95 -5.76
N TRP A 105 54.83 18.28 -5.62
CA TRP A 105 53.77 19.16 -6.12
C TRP A 105 53.59 19.01 -7.63
N SER A 106 54.69 18.83 -8.37
CA SER A 106 54.61 18.54 -9.82
C SER A 106 53.91 17.22 -10.14
N ASP A 107 54.01 16.21 -9.28
CA ASP A 107 53.35 14.91 -9.45
C ASP A 107 51.86 14.96 -9.09
N LEU A 108 51.51 15.76 -8.06
CA LEU A 108 50.21 15.77 -7.38
C LEU A 108 49.63 17.20 -7.24
N PRO A 109 49.55 18.00 -8.32
CA PRO A 109 49.18 19.40 -8.19
C PRO A 109 47.70 19.55 -7.79
N TRP A 110 47.43 20.52 -6.92
CA TRP A 110 46.09 20.81 -6.39
C TRP A 110 45.37 19.58 -5.78
N ILE A 111 46.12 18.69 -5.14
CA ILE A 111 45.58 17.50 -4.49
C ILE A 111 44.50 17.84 -3.45
N THR A 112 43.45 17.04 -3.41
CA THR A 112 42.35 17.16 -2.44
C THR A 112 41.93 15.79 -1.91
N THR A 113 41.01 15.75 -0.95
CA THR A 113 40.47 14.52 -0.36
C THR A 113 38.95 14.58 -0.20
N ASP A 114 38.32 13.41 -0.22
CA ASP A 114 36.92 13.25 0.22
C ASP A 114 36.76 13.22 1.75
N GLY A 115 37.88 13.39 2.47
CA GLY A 115 37.96 13.41 3.93
C GLY A 115 37.85 12.01 4.55
N SER A 116 37.74 10.94 3.77
CA SER A 116 37.65 9.58 4.29
C SER A 116 38.93 8.80 4.00
N HIS A 117 39.11 8.35 2.76
CA HIS A 117 40.25 7.52 2.38
C HIS A 117 40.66 7.71 0.93
N ARG A 118 40.12 8.71 0.24
CA ARG A 118 40.50 8.98 -1.15
C ARG A 118 41.13 10.34 -1.30
N ILE A 119 42.08 10.40 -2.22
CA ILE A 119 42.65 11.64 -2.73
C ILE A 119 42.36 11.76 -4.22
N ALA A 120 42.29 13.00 -4.70
CA ALA A 120 42.17 13.29 -6.12
C ALA A 120 43.08 14.44 -6.53
N TYR A 121 43.63 14.37 -7.73
CA TYR A 121 44.47 15.41 -8.33
C TYR A 121 44.36 15.38 -9.86
N SER A 122 44.85 16.42 -10.52
CA SER A 122 44.87 16.57 -11.99
C SER A 122 46.31 16.74 -12.46
N PRO A 123 46.99 15.70 -12.99
CA PRO A 123 48.42 15.73 -13.25
C PRO A 123 48.85 16.72 -14.35
N ASP A 124 47.95 17.10 -15.25
CA ASP A 124 48.21 18.04 -16.34
C ASP A 124 46.96 18.81 -16.79
N ASP A 125 47.15 19.71 -17.76
CA ASP A 125 46.08 20.46 -18.42
C ASP A 125 45.27 19.63 -19.45
N ALA A 126 45.51 18.31 -19.57
CA ALA A 126 44.89 17.45 -20.58
C ALA A 126 43.51 16.90 -20.16
N GLY A 127 43.03 17.27 -18.96
CA GLY A 127 41.67 16.97 -18.49
C GLY A 127 41.52 15.60 -17.82
N GLU A 128 42.59 15.03 -17.29
CA GLU A 128 42.57 13.81 -16.48
C GLU A 128 42.35 14.12 -15.00
N VAL A 129 41.47 13.37 -14.33
CA VAL A 129 41.34 13.39 -12.86
C VAL A 129 41.68 12.00 -12.35
N VAL A 130 42.71 11.92 -11.50
CA VAL A 130 43.17 10.67 -10.91
C VAL A 130 42.63 10.56 -9.49
N ILE A 131 42.09 9.41 -9.12
CA ILE A 131 41.59 9.10 -7.77
C ILE A 131 42.41 7.95 -7.21
N HIS A 132 42.96 8.11 -6.01
CA HIS A 132 43.71 7.07 -5.30
C HIS A 132 43.16 6.81 -3.90
N GLU A 133 43.21 5.55 -3.50
CA GLU A 133 42.85 5.10 -2.15
C GLU A 133 44.08 5.19 -1.23
N LEU A 134 43.90 5.76 -0.05
CA LEU A 134 44.88 5.82 1.02
C LEU A 134 44.62 4.68 2.01
N PRO A 135 45.52 3.68 2.11
CA PRO A 135 45.35 2.58 3.04
C PRO A 135 45.59 3.05 4.48
N GLY A 136 44.73 2.61 5.41
CA GLY A 136 44.95 2.78 6.86
C GLY A 136 44.40 4.07 7.48
N VAL A 137 43.90 5.01 6.68
CA VAL A 137 43.20 6.22 7.14
C VAL A 137 41.67 6.04 7.03
N GLY A 138 40.85 6.99 7.51
CA GLY A 138 39.39 6.84 7.37
C GLY A 138 38.72 6.04 8.49
N THR A 139 39.38 5.85 9.62
CA THR A 139 39.02 4.83 10.62
C THR A 139 37.99 5.28 11.66
N SER A 140 37.45 6.50 11.61
CA SER A 140 36.44 6.92 12.58
C SER A 140 35.13 6.17 12.37
N LYS A 141 34.47 5.87 13.49
CA LYS A 141 33.10 5.35 13.49
C LYS A 141 32.15 6.24 12.67
N PRO A 142 31.16 5.67 11.97
CA PRO A 142 30.13 6.46 11.29
C PRO A 142 29.35 7.27 12.32
N ARG A 143 29.01 8.52 11.99
CA ARG A 143 28.25 9.41 12.88
C ARG A 143 26.87 9.69 12.32
N LEU A 144 25.89 9.81 13.22
CA LEU A 144 24.54 10.25 12.86
C LEU A 144 24.59 11.70 12.35
N LEU A 145 24.13 11.92 11.13
CA LEU A 145 23.97 13.24 10.52
C LEU A 145 22.53 13.75 10.61
N GLY A 146 21.57 12.86 10.36
CA GLY A 146 20.16 13.21 10.30
C GLY A 146 19.29 12.08 10.83
N LEU A 147 18.25 12.43 11.58
CA LEU A 147 17.25 11.49 12.09
C LEU A 147 15.88 12.13 12.02
N ILE A 148 15.01 11.57 11.19
CA ILE A 148 13.59 11.92 11.12
C ILE A 148 12.79 10.68 11.45
N ALA A 149 12.22 10.63 12.65
CA ALA A 149 11.40 9.52 13.10
C ALA A 149 10.00 10.01 13.49
N PRO A 150 8.91 9.54 12.83
CA PRO A 150 7.57 9.91 13.24
C PRO A 150 7.32 9.54 14.71
N THR A 151 6.71 10.43 15.49
CA THR A 151 6.53 10.17 16.94
C THR A 151 5.34 9.28 17.25
N SER A 152 4.54 8.93 16.25
CA SER A 152 3.36 8.09 16.43
C SER A 152 3.03 7.23 15.22
N LEU A 153 2.27 6.16 15.47
CA LEU A 153 1.74 5.24 14.47
C LEU A 153 0.27 4.92 14.82
N ASN A 154 -0.66 5.20 13.91
CA ASN A 154 -2.00 4.62 14.00
C ASN A 154 -2.03 3.28 13.29
N ASN A 155 -1.99 2.19 14.05
CA ASN A 155 -1.94 0.83 13.50
C ASN A 155 -3.32 0.26 13.13
N ALA A 156 -4.37 1.08 13.12
CA ALA A 156 -5.74 0.66 12.83
C ALA A 156 -5.95 0.10 11.41
N PRO A 157 -5.46 0.71 10.32
CA PRO A 157 -5.47 0.08 9.00
C PRO A 157 -4.31 -0.93 8.85
N SER A 158 -4.51 -1.95 8.04
CA SER A 158 -3.50 -2.91 7.60
C SER A 158 -2.35 -2.25 6.82
N SER A 159 -2.61 -1.13 6.14
CA SER A 159 -1.60 -0.34 5.42
C SER A 159 -0.79 0.61 6.32
N ALA A 160 -0.99 0.57 7.64
CA ALA A 160 -0.25 1.41 8.57
C ALA A 160 1.25 1.13 8.47
N SER A 161 2.05 2.19 8.45
CA SER A 161 3.51 2.10 8.40
C SER A 161 4.12 3.29 9.12
N TRP A 162 5.10 3.01 9.97
CA TRP A 162 5.99 3.95 10.62
C TRP A 162 7.35 3.87 9.92
N LYS A 163 7.82 4.99 9.38
CA LYS A 163 9.02 5.06 8.54
C LYS A 163 9.99 6.11 9.08
N PRO A 164 11.03 5.70 9.81
CA PRO A 164 12.13 6.60 10.15
C PRO A 164 13.10 6.74 8.96
N GLU A 165 13.73 7.90 8.85
CA GLU A 165 14.80 8.19 7.90
C GLU A 165 16.06 8.59 8.69
N ILE A 166 17.19 8.01 8.30
CA ILE A 166 18.45 8.11 9.05
C ILE A 166 19.58 8.35 8.06
N ASP A 167 20.43 9.32 8.36
CA ASP A 167 21.63 9.64 7.58
C ASP A 167 22.86 9.54 8.46
N ALA A 168 23.91 8.94 7.90
CA ALA A 168 25.21 8.81 8.52
C ALA A 168 26.31 9.43 7.66
N THR A 169 27.47 9.67 8.26
CA THR A 169 28.63 10.28 7.58
C THR A 169 29.30 9.40 6.52
N LYS A 170 29.04 8.09 6.53
CA LYS A 170 29.66 7.13 5.60
C LYS A 170 28.75 5.92 5.36
N ALA A 171 29.15 5.08 4.42
CA ALA A 171 28.45 3.85 4.07
C ALA A 171 28.24 2.95 5.29
N LEU A 172 27.03 2.37 5.41
CA LEU A 172 26.65 1.48 6.50
C LEU A 172 26.49 0.05 5.98
N GLU A 173 26.90 -0.93 6.79
CA GLU A 173 26.58 -2.33 6.56
C GLU A 173 25.12 -2.64 6.93
N ALA A 174 24.66 -3.83 6.55
CA ALA A 174 23.35 -4.31 6.96
C ALA A 174 23.29 -4.51 8.48
N GLY A 175 22.12 -4.31 9.07
CA GLY A 175 21.93 -4.43 10.51
C GLY A 175 20.47 -4.64 10.90
N THR A 176 20.09 -4.11 12.06
CA THR A 176 18.72 -4.29 12.57
C THR A 176 18.20 -3.04 13.27
N LEU A 177 16.88 -2.86 13.24
CA LEU A 177 16.16 -2.02 14.18
C LEU A 177 15.30 -2.90 15.06
N THR A 178 15.52 -2.81 16.38
CA THR A 178 14.71 -3.52 17.38
C THR A 178 13.67 -2.59 17.97
N ILE A 179 12.48 -3.09 18.23
CA ILE A 179 11.39 -2.39 18.90
C ILE A 179 11.06 -3.13 20.18
N THR A 180 11.00 -2.43 21.30
CA THR A 180 10.65 -2.98 22.61
C THR A 180 9.43 -2.29 23.21
N ASP A 181 8.73 -3.01 24.07
CA ASP A 181 7.64 -2.46 24.88
C ASP A 181 8.16 -1.62 26.06
N SER A 182 7.26 -1.11 26.91
CA SER A 182 7.60 -0.31 28.09
C SER A 182 8.35 -1.07 29.18
N ASN A 183 8.38 -2.40 29.11
CA ASN A 183 9.10 -3.28 30.03
C ASN A 183 10.43 -3.78 29.40
N ASN A 184 10.84 -3.20 28.27
CA ASN A 184 12.00 -3.60 27.48
C ASN A 184 11.92 -5.02 26.90
N ASN A 185 10.72 -5.60 26.78
CA ASN A 185 10.56 -6.87 26.06
C ASN A 185 10.64 -6.61 24.56
N LEU A 186 11.33 -7.48 23.83
CA LEU A 186 11.38 -7.43 22.38
C LEU A 186 9.98 -7.63 21.78
N VAL A 187 9.60 -6.74 20.87
CA VAL A 187 8.33 -6.76 20.15
C VAL A 187 8.54 -7.09 18.69
N ARG A 188 9.57 -6.50 18.08
CA ARG A 188 9.88 -6.68 16.67
C ARG A 188 11.35 -6.41 16.39
N THR A 189 11.96 -7.22 15.54
CA THR A 189 13.24 -6.95 14.87
C THR A 189 12.95 -6.70 13.40
N ILE A 190 13.48 -5.61 12.88
CA ILE A 190 13.32 -5.20 11.49
C ILE A 190 14.71 -5.23 10.86
N PRO A 191 14.93 -6.04 9.81
CA PRO A 191 16.16 -5.98 9.05
C PRO A 191 16.38 -4.57 8.49
N VAL A 192 17.63 -4.13 8.54
CA VAL A 192 18.08 -2.89 7.90
C VAL A 192 19.05 -3.30 6.82
N ASP A 193 18.74 -2.96 5.58
CA ASP A 193 19.64 -3.22 4.46
C ASP A 193 20.88 -2.32 4.55
N ALA A 194 21.97 -2.75 3.91
CA ALA A 194 23.17 -1.92 3.80
C ALA A 194 22.84 -0.60 3.09
N ALA A 195 23.47 0.48 3.53
CA ALA A 195 23.27 1.82 2.97
C ALA A 195 24.61 2.34 2.41
N PRO A 196 24.90 2.10 1.11
CA PRO A 196 26.18 2.50 0.50
C PRO A 196 26.48 4.00 0.52
N ASN A 197 25.44 4.82 0.65
CA ASN A 197 25.53 6.28 0.74
C ASN A 197 25.33 6.81 2.18
N GLY A 198 25.25 5.91 3.18
CA GLY A 198 24.96 6.29 4.57
C GLY A 198 23.50 6.63 4.86
N SER A 199 22.59 6.52 3.89
CA SER A 199 21.18 6.88 4.03
C SER A 199 20.27 5.65 4.12
N ILE A 200 19.57 5.48 5.23
CA ILE A 200 18.54 4.46 5.43
C ILE A 200 17.17 5.09 5.13
N ARG A 201 16.42 4.51 4.18
CA ARG A 201 15.10 5.03 3.73
C ARG A 201 13.98 3.99 3.66
N ASP A 202 14.32 2.72 3.52
CA ASP A 202 13.34 1.65 3.34
C ASP A 202 12.88 0.99 4.65
N LEU A 203 13.29 1.56 5.78
CA LEU A 203 12.91 1.07 7.09
C LEU A 203 11.43 1.35 7.38
N SER A 204 10.67 0.30 7.71
CA SER A 204 9.24 0.42 7.97
C SER A 204 8.75 -0.57 9.02
N TRP A 205 7.97 -0.08 9.97
CA TRP A 205 7.22 -0.90 10.93
C TRP A 205 5.71 -0.73 10.75
N ASN A 206 4.99 -1.84 10.64
CA ASN A 206 3.53 -1.83 10.47
C ASN A 206 2.74 -1.84 11.80
N GLY A 207 3.43 -1.74 12.95
CA GLY A 207 2.78 -1.78 14.27
C GLY A 207 2.36 -3.19 14.69
N ARG A 208 3.05 -4.23 14.20
CA ARG A 208 2.84 -5.63 14.56
C ARG A 208 4.08 -6.24 15.21
N GLY A 209 3.85 -7.26 16.04
CA GLY A 209 4.91 -8.05 16.66
C GLY A 209 5.55 -9.04 15.68
N GLU A 210 6.43 -9.90 16.20
CA GLU A 210 7.00 -11.04 15.47
C GLU A 210 5.96 -12.09 15.05
N ASP A 211 4.88 -12.21 15.85
CA ASP A 211 3.73 -13.08 15.58
C ASP A 211 2.77 -12.51 14.53
N ASP A 212 3.12 -11.38 13.90
CA ASP A 212 2.29 -10.57 13.01
C ASP A 212 0.96 -10.11 13.65
N VAL A 213 0.85 -10.14 14.98
CA VAL A 213 -0.30 -9.62 15.71
C VAL A 213 -0.11 -8.13 15.95
N ARG A 214 -1.20 -7.37 15.81
CA ARG A 214 -1.22 -5.94 16.10
C ARG A 214 -0.80 -5.68 17.55
N VAL A 215 0.20 -4.83 17.73
CA VAL A 215 0.63 -4.43 19.08
C VAL A 215 -0.42 -3.53 19.73
N LYS A 216 -0.51 -3.61 21.06
CA LYS A 216 -1.46 -2.81 21.84
C LYS A 216 -1.11 -1.32 21.76
N PRO A 217 -2.09 -0.41 21.92
CA PRO A 217 -1.79 1.01 22.09
C PRO A 217 -0.82 1.22 23.26
N GLY A 218 0.23 2.01 23.04
CA GLY A 218 1.30 2.19 24.01
C GLY A 218 2.48 2.95 23.42
N THR A 219 3.50 3.18 24.24
CA THR A 219 4.76 3.76 23.79
C THR A 219 5.78 2.65 23.67
N TYR A 220 6.43 2.58 22.51
CA TYR A 220 7.47 1.62 22.19
C TYR A 220 8.78 2.35 21.99
N THR A 221 9.88 1.69 22.35
CA THR A 221 11.24 2.18 22.12
C THR A 221 11.80 1.47 20.91
N TRP A 222 12.38 2.20 19.96
CA TRP A 222 13.11 1.62 18.85
C TRP A 222 14.61 1.88 19.04
N THR A 223 15.45 0.94 18.62
CA THR A 223 16.91 1.05 18.67
C THR A 223 17.50 0.52 17.37
N LEU A 224 18.29 1.35 16.69
CA LEU A 224 19.02 1.00 15.48
C LEU A 224 20.40 0.45 15.86
N ASN A 225 20.76 -0.69 15.27
CA ASN A 225 22.04 -1.37 15.42
C ASN A 225 22.62 -1.59 14.01
N VAL A 226 23.53 -0.71 13.59
CA VAL A 226 24.23 -0.74 12.30
C VAL A 226 25.68 -0.29 12.51
N GLY A 227 26.60 -0.83 11.72
CA GLY A 227 28.01 -0.42 11.66
C GLY A 227 28.37 0.23 10.33
N ALA A 228 29.61 0.70 10.21
CA ALA A 228 30.14 1.13 8.92
C ALA A 228 30.51 -0.06 8.03
N ALA A 229 30.31 0.12 6.72
CA ALA A 229 30.68 -0.88 5.73
C ALA A 229 32.20 -1.12 5.63
N ASP A 230 33.01 -0.14 6.07
CA ASP A 230 34.49 -0.22 6.12
C ASP A 230 35.01 -0.93 7.39
N GLY A 231 34.13 -1.33 8.32
CA GLY A 231 34.52 -1.96 9.58
C GLY A 231 35.03 -1.01 10.66
N SER A 232 34.93 0.32 10.46
CA SER A 232 35.34 1.35 11.45
C SER A 232 34.51 1.36 12.74
N GLY A 233 33.44 0.56 12.80
CA GLY A 233 32.65 0.26 13.99
C GLY A 233 31.19 0.73 13.92
N ASP A 234 30.51 0.68 15.06
CA ASP A 234 29.09 1.01 15.18
C ASP A 234 28.79 2.49 14.90
N LEU A 235 27.59 2.76 14.37
CA LEU A 235 27.03 4.11 14.28
C LEU A 235 26.93 4.77 15.65
N VAL A 236 27.57 5.92 15.77
CA VAL A 236 27.57 6.75 16.98
C VAL A 236 26.75 8.02 16.80
N GLN A 237 26.47 8.70 17.91
CA GLN A 237 25.80 10.00 17.90
C GLN A 237 26.61 11.03 17.09
N VAL A 238 25.96 12.13 16.67
CA VAL A 238 26.61 13.22 15.93
C VAL A 238 27.85 13.76 16.67
N ASP A 239 27.79 13.75 18.00
CA ASP A 239 28.87 14.19 18.89
C ASP A 239 29.97 13.14 19.13
N GLY A 240 29.91 12.00 18.45
CA GLY A 240 30.87 10.89 18.59
C GLY A 240 30.60 9.96 19.77
N THR A 241 29.61 10.24 20.62
CA THR A 241 29.30 9.38 21.77
C THR A 241 28.80 8.02 21.32
N ALA A 242 29.39 6.96 21.86
CA ALA A 242 28.98 5.56 21.66
C ALA A 242 27.70 5.21 22.46
N SER A 243 26.63 5.96 22.22
CA SER A 243 25.28 5.70 22.75
C SER A 243 24.37 5.22 21.63
N ALA A 244 23.51 4.26 21.94
CA ALA A 244 22.58 3.67 20.99
C ALA A 244 21.74 4.73 20.26
N ILE A 245 21.56 4.57 18.96
CA ILE A 245 20.65 5.41 18.17
C ILE A 245 19.22 4.91 18.43
N THR A 246 18.49 5.64 19.27
CA THR A 246 17.19 5.20 19.80
C THR A 246 16.17 6.32 19.85
N GLY A 247 14.89 5.96 19.88
CA GLY A 247 13.79 6.89 20.07
C GLY A 247 12.51 6.19 20.50
N LYS A 248 11.43 6.97 20.59
CA LYS A 248 10.10 6.47 20.99
C LYS A 248 9.09 6.65 19.88
N VAL A 249 8.21 5.67 19.73
CA VAL A 249 7.04 5.72 18.85
C VAL A 249 5.79 5.41 19.68
N LYS A 250 4.81 6.32 19.64
CA LYS A 250 3.51 6.13 20.28
C LYS A 250 2.56 5.41 19.33
N VAL A 251 2.24 4.16 19.63
CA VAL A 251 1.22 3.40 18.90
C VAL A 251 -0.16 3.72 19.44
N VAL A 252 -1.07 4.05 18.53
CA VAL A 252 -2.51 4.18 18.80
C VAL A 252 -3.29 3.27 17.87
N THR A 253 -4.49 2.89 18.29
CA THR A 253 -5.43 2.15 17.44
C THR A 253 -6.73 2.94 17.37
N LYS A 254 -6.74 3.99 16.54
CA LYS A 254 -7.89 4.90 16.40
C LYS A 254 -8.57 4.64 15.07
N SER A 255 -9.89 4.47 15.10
CA SER A 255 -10.69 4.39 13.87
C SER A 255 -10.47 5.64 13.01
N LEU A 256 -10.30 5.44 11.70
CA LEU A 256 -10.16 6.51 10.71
C LEU A 256 -11.47 7.29 10.52
N GLY A 257 -12.58 6.70 10.94
CA GLY A 257 -13.89 7.31 10.96
C GLY A 257 -14.98 6.25 11.06
N THR A 258 -16.15 6.58 10.55
CA THR A 258 -17.25 5.63 10.33
C THR A 258 -17.54 5.58 8.85
N VAL A 259 -17.70 4.38 8.29
CA VAL A 259 -18.07 4.21 6.89
C VAL A 259 -19.34 4.99 6.62
N SER A 260 -19.34 5.86 5.62
CA SER A 260 -20.56 6.56 5.21
C SER A 260 -21.10 5.88 3.95
N LEU A 261 -22.41 5.65 3.90
CA LEU A 261 -23.12 5.10 2.75
C LEU A 261 -24.20 6.11 2.30
N SER A 262 -24.47 6.21 1.00
CA SER A 262 -25.75 6.78 0.53
C SER A 262 -26.92 5.98 1.07
N THR A 263 -28.12 6.57 1.10
CA THR A 263 -29.33 5.81 1.44
C THR A 263 -29.62 4.78 0.32
N PRO A 264 -29.70 3.47 0.62
CA PRO A 264 -29.99 2.46 -0.39
C PRO A 264 -31.35 2.72 -1.06
N LYS A 265 -31.39 2.54 -2.38
CA LYS A 265 -32.61 2.64 -3.19
C LYS A 265 -32.68 1.43 -4.11
N ILE A 266 -33.84 0.78 -4.15
CA ILE A 266 -34.13 -0.23 -5.16
C ILE A 266 -34.45 0.50 -6.47
N ASP A 267 -34.00 -0.03 -7.59
CA ASP A 267 -34.18 0.55 -8.93
C ASP A 267 -35.64 0.64 -9.36
N ASP A 268 -36.43 -0.39 -9.04
CA ASP A 268 -37.87 -0.47 -9.22
C ASP A 268 -38.57 -0.80 -7.88
N ASN A 269 -39.47 0.07 -7.45
CA ASN A 269 -40.23 -0.11 -6.21
C ASN A 269 -41.61 -0.76 -6.41
N THR A 270 -41.92 -1.22 -7.63
CA THR A 270 -43.13 -1.93 -8.05
C THR A 270 -42.86 -3.35 -8.54
N PRO A 271 -42.23 -4.21 -7.70
CA PRO A 271 -41.76 -5.52 -8.13
C PRO A 271 -42.90 -6.47 -8.54
N VAL A 272 -42.66 -7.26 -9.58
CA VAL A 272 -43.49 -8.42 -9.96
C VAL A 272 -42.69 -9.72 -9.87
N VAL A 273 -43.37 -10.86 -9.68
CA VAL A 273 -42.71 -12.18 -9.69
C VAL A 273 -41.94 -12.41 -11.00
N GLY A 274 -40.71 -12.91 -10.87
CA GLY A 274 -39.78 -13.13 -11.99
C GLY A 274 -38.92 -11.92 -12.35
N GLN A 275 -39.25 -10.73 -11.83
CA GLN A 275 -38.47 -9.52 -12.10
C GLN A 275 -37.15 -9.53 -11.33
N LYS A 276 -36.08 -9.12 -11.99
CA LYS A 276 -34.81 -8.76 -11.32
C LYS A 276 -34.87 -7.31 -10.87
N ILE A 277 -34.73 -7.08 -9.57
CA ILE A 277 -34.57 -5.76 -8.96
C ILE A 277 -33.16 -5.60 -8.40
N SER A 278 -32.62 -4.38 -8.40
CA SER A 278 -31.25 -4.09 -8.01
C SER A 278 -31.14 -2.88 -7.09
N VAL A 279 -30.15 -2.90 -6.21
CA VAL A 279 -29.78 -1.71 -5.42
C VAL A 279 -29.03 -0.74 -6.32
N LYS A 280 -29.51 0.51 -6.41
CA LYS A 280 -28.78 1.58 -7.10
C LYS A 280 -27.40 1.76 -6.49
N LYS A 281 -26.41 2.07 -7.34
CA LYS A 281 -24.99 2.25 -6.94
C LYS A 281 -24.88 3.10 -5.68
N GLN A 282 -24.15 2.57 -4.69
CA GLN A 282 -23.89 3.27 -3.44
C GLN A 282 -22.73 4.26 -3.61
N THR A 283 -22.81 5.41 -2.94
CA THR A 283 -21.65 6.28 -2.73
C THR A 283 -21.12 6.04 -1.32
N THR A 284 -19.80 5.92 -1.19
CA THR A 284 -19.15 5.52 0.06
C THR A 284 -18.09 6.53 0.51
N LYS A 285 -17.87 6.59 1.83
CA LYS A 285 -16.65 7.17 2.41
C LYS A 285 -16.05 6.11 3.34
N PRO A 286 -14.80 5.67 3.13
CA PRO A 286 -13.89 6.07 2.06
C PRO A 286 -14.40 5.70 0.64
N ALA A 287 -13.98 6.46 -0.38
CA ALA A 287 -14.48 6.28 -1.74
C ALA A 287 -13.93 5.00 -2.42
N THR A 288 -12.75 4.56 -2.00
CA THR A 288 -12.11 3.31 -2.40
C THR A 288 -11.87 2.45 -1.17
N GLY A 289 -11.72 1.13 -1.35
CA GLY A 289 -11.48 0.19 -0.25
C GLY A 289 -12.66 -0.01 0.71
N THR A 290 -13.89 0.32 0.26
CA THR A 290 -15.12 -0.03 0.99
C THR A 290 -15.78 -1.23 0.33
N ASP A 291 -15.88 -2.32 1.06
CA ASP A 291 -16.62 -3.50 0.67
C ASP A 291 -18.09 -3.36 1.04
N LEU A 292 -18.98 -3.84 0.17
CA LEU A 292 -20.42 -3.80 0.36
C LEU A 292 -20.98 -5.22 0.45
N ALA A 293 -21.71 -5.48 1.53
CA ALA A 293 -22.51 -6.70 1.69
C ALA A 293 -24.00 -6.34 1.67
N TYR A 294 -24.80 -7.20 1.03
CA TYR A 294 -26.24 -7.00 0.90
C TYR A 294 -26.99 -8.12 1.62
N GLN A 295 -28.19 -7.82 2.07
CA GLN A 295 -29.15 -8.82 2.55
C GLN A 295 -30.55 -8.34 2.19
N TRP A 296 -31.25 -9.12 1.37
CA TRP A 296 -32.65 -8.86 1.04
C TRP A 296 -33.58 -9.43 2.11
N TYR A 297 -34.71 -8.75 2.30
CA TYR A 297 -35.72 -9.05 3.29
C TYR A 297 -37.10 -9.12 2.66
N ARG A 298 -37.88 -10.12 3.09
CA ARG A 298 -39.31 -10.27 2.86
C ARG A 298 -40.02 -9.79 4.12
N GLY A 299 -40.60 -8.59 4.06
CA GLY A 299 -41.05 -7.88 5.25
C GLY A 299 -39.88 -7.71 6.24
N LYS A 300 -40.02 -8.27 7.44
CA LYS A 300 -38.97 -8.21 8.47
C LYS A 300 -38.01 -9.40 8.47
N THR A 301 -38.28 -10.42 7.66
CA THR A 301 -37.54 -11.68 7.65
C THR A 301 -36.47 -11.66 6.57
N PRO A 302 -35.20 -11.98 6.87
CA PRO A 302 -34.17 -12.08 5.83
C PRO A 302 -34.50 -13.24 4.89
N ILE A 303 -34.29 -13.01 3.59
CA ILE A 303 -34.40 -14.07 2.58
C ILE A 303 -33.06 -14.79 2.54
N THR A 304 -33.06 -16.09 2.83
CA THR A 304 -31.85 -16.93 2.83
C THR A 304 -31.10 -16.80 1.50
N ASP A 305 -29.78 -16.69 1.58
CA ASP A 305 -28.85 -16.58 0.45
C ASP A 305 -29.02 -15.36 -0.49
N ALA A 306 -29.98 -14.48 -0.22
CA ALA A 306 -30.20 -13.26 -0.99
C ALA A 306 -29.22 -12.16 -0.57
N THR A 307 -27.95 -12.34 -0.91
CA THR A 307 -26.81 -11.49 -0.48
C THR A 307 -26.17 -10.67 -1.59
N SER A 308 -26.71 -10.76 -2.81
CA SER A 308 -26.26 -10.01 -3.97
C SER A 308 -26.84 -8.59 -4.02
N ALA A 309 -26.17 -7.69 -4.75
CA ALA A 309 -26.69 -6.34 -5.03
C ALA A 309 -28.00 -6.34 -5.84
N SER A 310 -28.35 -7.47 -6.45
CA SER A 310 -29.62 -7.71 -7.15
C SER A 310 -30.32 -8.94 -6.61
N TYR A 311 -31.64 -8.97 -6.74
CA TYR A 311 -32.50 -10.07 -6.33
C TYR A 311 -33.55 -10.33 -7.41
N VAL A 312 -33.78 -11.61 -7.72
CA VAL A 312 -34.90 -12.02 -8.59
C VAL A 312 -36.08 -12.33 -7.70
N VAL A 313 -37.18 -11.61 -7.92
CA VAL A 313 -38.41 -11.74 -7.14
C VAL A 313 -39.02 -13.12 -7.39
N THR A 314 -39.25 -13.86 -6.32
CA THR A 314 -39.72 -15.24 -6.35
C THR A 314 -41.22 -15.33 -6.09
N PRO A 315 -41.89 -16.46 -6.41
CA PRO A 315 -43.29 -16.65 -6.08
C PRO A 315 -43.63 -16.48 -4.59
N ASP A 316 -42.72 -16.86 -3.70
CA ASP A 316 -42.88 -16.71 -2.24
C ASP A 316 -42.95 -15.24 -1.78
N ASP A 317 -42.49 -14.30 -2.62
CA ASP A 317 -42.55 -12.88 -2.34
C ASP A 317 -43.92 -12.27 -2.66
N LEU A 318 -44.82 -13.00 -3.33
CA LEU A 318 -46.11 -12.48 -3.78
C LEU A 318 -46.92 -11.87 -2.63
N GLY A 319 -47.36 -10.62 -2.81
CA GLY A 319 -48.10 -9.86 -1.81
C GLY A 319 -47.26 -9.33 -0.64
N GLN A 320 -45.96 -9.61 -0.61
CA GLN A 320 -45.03 -9.15 0.43
C GLN A 320 -44.35 -7.84 0.03
N LEU A 321 -43.84 -7.13 1.02
CA LEU A 321 -42.97 -5.98 0.83
C LEU A 321 -41.52 -6.44 0.80
N LEU A 322 -40.70 -5.89 -0.11
CA LEU A 322 -39.28 -6.19 -0.18
C LEU A 322 -38.45 -4.99 0.29
N MET A 323 -37.30 -5.26 0.90
CA MET A 323 -36.32 -4.26 1.34
C MET A 323 -34.93 -4.88 1.31
N VAL A 324 -33.90 -4.08 1.14
CA VAL A 324 -32.50 -4.50 1.25
C VAL A 324 -31.77 -3.74 2.36
N LYS A 325 -30.94 -4.45 3.12
CA LYS A 325 -29.92 -3.83 3.98
C LYS A 325 -28.58 -3.89 3.27
N VAL A 326 -27.83 -2.79 3.34
CA VAL A 326 -26.48 -2.67 2.82
C VAL A 326 -25.55 -2.38 3.99
N THR A 327 -24.54 -3.23 4.14
CA THR A 327 -23.47 -3.10 5.12
C THR A 327 -22.20 -2.66 4.41
N GLY A 328 -21.59 -1.58 4.87
CA GLY A 328 -20.33 -1.06 4.35
C GLY A 328 -19.21 -1.25 5.37
N THR A 329 -18.13 -1.90 4.93
CA THR A 329 -16.93 -2.18 5.73
C THR A 329 -15.70 -1.62 5.03
N ALA A 330 -14.80 -1.00 5.77
CA ALA A 330 -13.52 -0.54 5.25
C ALA A 330 -12.45 -0.69 6.34
N ASP A 331 -11.23 -1.04 5.93
CA ASP A 331 -10.13 -1.34 6.84
C ASP A 331 -9.74 -0.12 7.70
N GLY A 332 -9.67 -0.30 9.02
CA GLY A 332 -9.45 0.79 9.97
C GLY A 332 -10.65 1.72 10.20
N TRP A 333 -11.82 1.46 9.61
CA TRP A 333 -13.06 2.24 9.81
C TRP A 333 -14.12 1.46 10.60
N LYS A 334 -15.04 2.16 11.26
CA LYS A 334 -16.23 1.55 11.86
C LYS A 334 -17.26 1.20 10.77
N THR A 335 -17.79 -0.02 10.83
CA THR A 335 -18.85 -0.53 9.95
C THR A 335 -20.15 0.28 10.06
N THR A 336 -20.85 0.43 8.94
CA THR A 336 -22.19 1.06 8.89
C THR A 336 -23.17 0.16 8.16
N VAL A 337 -24.42 0.14 8.62
CA VAL A 337 -25.53 -0.55 7.97
C VAL A 337 -26.63 0.45 7.66
N LYS A 338 -27.17 0.42 6.45
CA LYS A 338 -28.36 1.19 6.04
C LYS A 338 -29.39 0.30 5.38
N SER A 339 -30.67 0.65 5.52
CA SER A 339 -31.79 -0.01 4.85
C SER A 339 -32.34 0.84 3.73
N SER A 340 -32.88 0.22 2.68
CA SER A 340 -33.77 0.89 1.74
C SER A 340 -35.13 1.18 2.38
N ALA A 341 -35.95 2.00 1.71
CA ALA A 341 -37.40 1.93 1.91
C ALA A 341 -37.92 0.57 1.44
N TYR A 342 -39.10 0.18 1.94
CA TYR A 342 -39.84 -0.97 1.40
C TYR A 342 -40.37 -0.65 0.00
N THR A 343 -40.43 -1.66 -0.87
CA THR A 343 -41.20 -1.62 -2.12
C THR A 343 -42.70 -1.55 -1.82
N VAL A 344 -43.54 -1.37 -2.84
CA VAL A 344 -44.95 -1.78 -2.72
C VAL A 344 -45.05 -3.31 -2.66
N LYS A 345 -46.25 -3.84 -2.40
CA LYS A 345 -46.48 -5.28 -2.39
C LYS A 345 -46.18 -5.88 -3.76
N VAL A 346 -45.45 -6.98 -3.78
CA VAL A 346 -45.13 -7.72 -5.01
C VAL A 346 -46.41 -8.16 -5.70
N ALA A 347 -46.53 -7.85 -6.98
CA ALA A 347 -47.63 -8.26 -7.83
C ALA A 347 -47.29 -9.52 -8.65
N LYS A 348 -48.30 -10.11 -9.30
CA LYS A 348 -48.11 -11.28 -10.16
C LYS A 348 -47.25 -10.93 -11.37
N GLY A 349 -46.38 -11.85 -11.77
CA GLY A 349 -45.69 -11.79 -13.06
C GLY A 349 -46.64 -12.06 -14.22
N THR A 350 -46.17 -11.85 -15.44
CA THR A 350 -46.92 -12.14 -16.68
C THR A 350 -46.29 -13.31 -17.43
N LEU A 351 -47.14 -14.16 -18.01
CA LEU A 351 -46.69 -15.25 -18.87
C LEU A 351 -46.48 -14.77 -20.31
N THR A 352 -45.35 -15.16 -20.89
CA THR A 352 -45.13 -15.06 -22.34
C THR A 352 -45.41 -16.42 -22.96
N ALA A 353 -46.21 -16.44 -24.04
CA ALA A 353 -46.67 -17.64 -24.70
C ALA A 353 -46.31 -17.56 -26.18
N GLY A 354 -45.85 -18.68 -26.74
CA GLY A 354 -45.63 -18.89 -28.16
C GLY A 354 -46.93 -19.29 -28.88
N THR A 355 -46.78 -19.84 -30.08
CA THR A 355 -47.90 -20.31 -30.89
C THR A 355 -48.34 -21.70 -30.44
N VAL A 356 -49.63 -21.86 -30.16
CA VAL A 356 -50.27 -23.16 -29.92
C VAL A 356 -50.65 -23.78 -31.28
N SER A 357 -50.36 -25.06 -31.47
CA SER A 357 -50.69 -25.77 -32.71
C SER A 357 -51.34 -27.13 -32.46
N ILE A 358 -51.92 -27.70 -33.51
CA ILE A 358 -52.46 -29.06 -33.53
C ILE A 358 -51.63 -29.83 -34.55
N ASP A 359 -51.20 -31.04 -34.21
CA ASP A 359 -50.36 -31.90 -35.05
C ASP A 359 -50.97 -32.21 -36.44
N LYS A 360 -52.29 -32.40 -36.50
CA LYS A 360 -53.04 -32.65 -37.74
C LYS A 360 -53.98 -31.50 -38.06
N THR A 361 -53.77 -30.87 -39.21
CA THR A 361 -54.57 -29.71 -39.63
C THR A 361 -55.78 -30.09 -40.50
N ASP A 362 -55.90 -31.33 -40.94
CA ASP A 362 -56.95 -31.88 -41.81
C ASP A 362 -57.56 -33.18 -41.25
N PRO A 363 -58.18 -33.13 -40.05
CA PRO A 363 -58.66 -34.34 -39.35
C PRO A 363 -59.82 -35.04 -40.05
N ALA A 364 -59.88 -36.37 -39.90
CA ALA A 364 -61.05 -37.20 -40.17
C ALA A 364 -61.66 -37.75 -38.87
N VAL A 365 -62.90 -38.25 -38.93
CA VAL A 365 -63.53 -38.95 -37.79
C VAL A 365 -62.66 -40.14 -37.34
N GLY A 366 -62.44 -40.26 -36.03
CA GLY A 366 -61.58 -41.28 -35.43
C GLY A 366 -60.10 -40.90 -35.34
N ASP A 367 -59.67 -39.76 -35.91
CA ASP A 367 -58.32 -39.25 -35.68
C ASP A 367 -58.12 -38.81 -34.24
N THR A 368 -56.95 -39.11 -33.68
CA THR A 368 -56.46 -38.40 -32.49
C THR A 368 -55.68 -37.17 -32.91
N LEU A 369 -56.12 -36.01 -32.42
CA LEU A 369 -55.44 -34.72 -32.49
C LEU A 369 -54.60 -34.52 -31.22
N THR A 370 -53.40 -33.99 -31.36
CA THR A 370 -52.50 -33.66 -30.24
C THR A 370 -52.22 -32.16 -30.24
N ALA A 371 -52.46 -31.51 -29.10
CA ALA A 371 -52.14 -30.11 -28.91
C ALA A 371 -50.67 -29.93 -28.56
N ASP A 372 -49.97 -29.11 -29.34
CA ASP A 372 -48.66 -28.57 -28.96
C ASP A 372 -48.87 -27.20 -28.30
N PRO A 373 -48.58 -27.05 -26.99
CA PRO A 373 -48.73 -25.78 -26.29
C PRO A 373 -47.73 -24.71 -26.74
N GLY A 374 -46.69 -25.07 -27.50
CA GLY A 374 -45.60 -24.17 -27.88
C GLY A 374 -44.69 -23.80 -26.71
N THR A 375 -43.83 -22.80 -26.91
CA THR A 375 -42.92 -22.33 -25.86
C THR A 375 -43.60 -21.35 -24.91
N TRP A 376 -43.29 -21.47 -23.61
CA TRP A 376 -43.78 -20.56 -22.57
C TRP A 376 -42.62 -20.08 -21.69
N SER A 377 -42.70 -18.84 -21.21
CA SER A 377 -41.73 -18.29 -20.27
C SER A 377 -42.43 -17.54 -19.13
N PRO A 378 -42.15 -17.91 -17.86
CA PRO A 378 -41.42 -19.12 -17.44
C PRO A 378 -42.15 -20.41 -17.86
N GLU A 379 -41.57 -21.56 -17.51
CA GLU A 379 -42.22 -22.86 -17.67
C GLU A 379 -43.58 -22.89 -16.93
N ILE A 380 -44.55 -23.58 -17.53
CA ILE A 380 -45.94 -23.62 -17.07
C ILE A 380 -46.40 -25.06 -16.87
N THR A 381 -47.44 -25.22 -16.04
CA THR A 381 -48.38 -26.33 -16.19
C THR A 381 -49.49 -25.89 -17.14
N ALA A 382 -49.78 -26.67 -18.18
CA ALA A 382 -50.81 -26.38 -19.16
C ALA A 382 -52.13 -27.09 -18.82
N SER A 383 -53.25 -26.42 -19.07
CA SER A 383 -54.58 -27.03 -19.15
C SER A 383 -55.18 -26.80 -20.54
N TYR A 384 -55.98 -27.77 -21.01
CA TYR A 384 -56.51 -27.78 -22.36
C TYR A 384 -58.04 -27.71 -22.34
N GLN A 385 -58.61 -27.13 -23.39
CA GLN A 385 -60.03 -27.25 -23.71
C GLN A 385 -60.18 -27.24 -25.23
N TRP A 386 -60.79 -28.29 -25.77
CA TRP A 386 -61.09 -28.37 -27.19
C TRP A 386 -62.45 -27.73 -27.53
N TYR A 387 -62.54 -27.15 -28.72
CA TYR A 387 -63.68 -26.39 -29.22
C TYR A 387 -64.01 -26.82 -30.65
N LEU A 388 -65.31 -26.91 -30.95
CA LEU A 388 -65.80 -26.92 -32.32
C LEU A 388 -65.99 -25.48 -32.81
N VAL A 389 -65.49 -25.21 -34.00
CA VAL A 389 -65.63 -23.93 -34.68
C VAL A 389 -66.50 -24.12 -35.91
N ALA A 390 -67.69 -23.52 -35.87
CA ALA A 390 -68.66 -23.54 -36.97
C ALA A 390 -69.20 -22.13 -37.20
N GLY A 391 -69.24 -21.67 -38.45
CA GLY A 391 -69.70 -20.31 -38.80
C GLY A 391 -68.93 -19.20 -38.08
N GLY A 392 -67.65 -19.43 -37.75
CA GLY A 392 -66.79 -18.48 -37.02
C GLY A 392 -67.02 -18.43 -35.50
N LYS A 393 -67.91 -19.27 -34.94
CA LYS A 393 -68.17 -19.35 -33.49
C LYS A 393 -67.53 -20.60 -32.90
N ALA A 394 -66.69 -20.40 -31.88
CA ALA A 394 -66.12 -21.50 -31.08
C ALA A 394 -67.08 -21.91 -29.95
N THR A 395 -67.37 -23.20 -29.85
CA THR A 395 -68.18 -23.81 -28.78
C THR A 395 -67.38 -24.92 -28.12
N ALA A 396 -67.27 -24.90 -26.79
CA ALA A 396 -66.47 -25.87 -26.05
C ALA A 396 -67.06 -27.28 -26.21
N ILE A 397 -66.18 -28.25 -26.47
CA ILE A 397 -66.53 -29.67 -26.48
C ILE A 397 -66.52 -30.14 -25.01
N PRO A 398 -67.66 -30.57 -24.45
CA PRO A 398 -67.73 -30.94 -23.04
C PRO A 398 -66.71 -32.02 -22.68
N ASN A 399 -66.00 -31.82 -21.57
CA ASN A 399 -65.00 -32.74 -21.00
C ASN A 399 -63.76 -33.02 -21.87
N ALA A 400 -63.61 -32.37 -23.02
CA ALA A 400 -62.41 -32.47 -23.84
C ALA A 400 -61.30 -31.58 -23.28
N THR A 401 -60.66 -32.03 -22.19
CA THR A 401 -59.68 -31.25 -21.40
C THR A 401 -58.27 -31.81 -21.40
N GLU A 402 -58.05 -32.94 -22.09
CA GLU A 402 -56.74 -33.57 -22.22
C GLU A 402 -55.90 -32.90 -23.32
N SER A 403 -54.58 -33.14 -23.30
CA SER A 403 -53.66 -32.67 -24.35
C SER A 403 -53.95 -33.29 -25.72
N THR A 404 -54.72 -34.37 -25.76
CA THR A 404 -55.19 -35.04 -26.97
C THR A 404 -56.71 -35.05 -27.06
N TYR A 405 -57.24 -35.08 -28.28
CA TYR A 405 -58.68 -35.21 -28.54
C TYR A 405 -58.93 -36.20 -29.68
N GLU A 406 -59.80 -37.19 -29.45
CA GLU A 406 -60.27 -38.09 -30.49
C GLU A 406 -61.49 -37.47 -31.18
N VAL A 407 -61.38 -37.25 -32.49
CA VAL A 407 -62.40 -36.65 -33.32
C VAL A 407 -63.62 -37.56 -33.39
N GLN A 408 -64.75 -37.05 -32.90
CA GLN A 408 -65.98 -37.81 -32.82
C GLN A 408 -66.80 -37.66 -34.10
N ALA A 409 -67.71 -38.61 -34.36
CA ALA A 409 -68.62 -38.53 -35.51
C ALA A 409 -69.50 -37.27 -35.50
N SER A 410 -69.78 -36.70 -34.31
CA SER A 410 -70.51 -35.44 -34.14
C SER A 410 -69.76 -34.21 -34.65
N ASP A 411 -68.45 -34.32 -34.88
CA ASP A 411 -67.59 -33.18 -35.22
C ASP A 411 -67.52 -32.97 -36.75
N ALA A 412 -68.02 -33.94 -37.53
CA ALA A 412 -67.99 -33.92 -38.99
C ALA A 412 -68.55 -32.61 -39.57
N GLY A 413 -67.81 -32.01 -40.49
CA GLY A 413 -68.15 -30.73 -41.11
C GLY A 413 -67.85 -29.48 -40.27
N SER A 414 -67.42 -29.62 -39.01
CA SER A 414 -66.93 -28.52 -38.17
C SER A 414 -65.40 -28.46 -38.17
N GLN A 415 -64.82 -27.29 -37.87
CA GLN A 415 -63.39 -27.18 -37.61
C GLN A 415 -63.12 -27.44 -36.12
N VAL A 416 -61.92 -27.90 -35.78
CA VAL A 416 -61.50 -28.11 -34.39
C VAL A 416 -60.44 -27.09 -33.99
N GLN A 417 -60.52 -26.59 -32.76
CA GLN A 417 -59.54 -25.67 -32.18
C GLN A 417 -59.25 -26.11 -30.73
N VAL A 418 -58.01 -25.93 -30.27
CA VAL A 418 -57.65 -26.12 -28.85
C VAL A 418 -57.30 -24.79 -28.21
N ARG A 419 -57.76 -24.58 -26.97
CA ARG A 419 -57.31 -23.49 -26.09
C ARG A 419 -56.41 -24.07 -25.01
N VAL A 420 -55.20 -23.53 -24.93
CA VAL A 420 -54.22 -23.88 -23.90
C VAL A 420 -54.15 -22.74 -22.89
N THR A 421 -54.33 -23.04 -21.61
CA THR A 421 -54.12 -22.09 -20.50
C THR A 421 -52.87 -22.47 -19.74
N GLY A 422 -51.92 -21.55 -19.67
CA GLY A 422 -50.70 -21.70 -18.90
C GLY A 422 -50.86 -21.21 -17.46
N HIS A 423 -50.32 -21.99 -16.53
CA HIS A 423 -50.29 -21.72 -15.10
C HIS A 423 -48.85 -21.75 -14.59
N ALA A 424 -48.43 -20.73 -13.84
CA ALA A 424 -47.18 -20.75 -13.10
C ALA A 424 -47.33 -20.05 -11.75
N ALA A 425 -46.70 -20.58 -10.71
CA ALA A 425 -46.79 -20.04 -9.36
C ALA A 425 -46.33 -18.57 -9.32
N GLY A 426 -47.18 -17.68 -8.80
CA GLY A 426 -46.88 -16.25 -8.74
C GLY A 426 -47.10 -15.47 -10.05
N TYR A 427 -47.59 -16.13 -11.12
CA TYR A 427 -47.91 -15.49 -12.39
C TYR A 427 -49.43 -15.39 -12.59
N ALA A 428 -49.85 -14.46 -13.44
CA ALA A 428 -51.22 -14.41 -13.94
C ALA A 428 -51.41 -15.46 -15.04
N ASP A 429 -52.46 -16.27 -14.92
CA ASP A 429 -52.82 -17.26 -15.94
C ASP A 429 -53.04 -16.58 -17.30
N LYS A 430 -52.65 -17.27 -18.36
CA LYS A 430 -52.81 -16.78 -19.73
C LYS A 430 -53.26 -17.91 -20.62
N ALA A 431 -54.22 -17.63 -21.49
CA ALA A 431 -54.77 -18.62 -22.39
C ALA A 431 -54.61 -18.19 -23.85
N ILE A 432 -54.14 -19.11 -24.70
CA ILE A 432 -53.94 -18.94 -26.14
C ILE A 432 -54.68 -20.07 -26.87
N SER A 433 -55.34 -19.74 -27.98
CA SER A 433 -55.97 -20.75 -28.85
C SER A 433 -55.11 -21.03 -30.08
N SER A 434 -55.16 -22.27 -30.57
CA SER A 434 -54.60 -22.65 -31.87
C SER A 434 -55.36 -21.97 -33.02
N ALA A 435 -54.79 -22.02 -34.23
CA ALA A 435 -55.62 -21.87 -35.43
C ALA A 435 -56.64 -23.03 -35.50
N PRO A 436 -57.86 -22.80 -36.03
CA PRO A 436 -58.78 -23.89 -36.35
C PRO A 436 -58.21 -24.80 -37.44
N THR A 437 -58.48 -26.11 -37.36
CA THR A 437 -58.19 -27.08 -38.43
C THR A 437 -59.03 -26.81 -39.68
N ALA A 438 -58.79 -27.54 -40.77
CA ALA A 438 -59.81 -27.75 -41.80
C ALA A 438 -61.04 -28.46 -41.20
N ALA A 439 -62.16 -28.40 -41.91
CA ALA A 439 -63.39 -29.08 -41.49
C ALA A 439 -63.17 -30.60 -41.45
N VAL A 440 -63.64 -31.23 -40.37
CA VAL A 440 -63.51 -32.69 -40.15
C VAL A 440 -64.19 -33.45 -41.29
N THR A 441 -63.44 -34.34 -41.93
CA THR A 441 -63.95 -35.26 -42.96
C THR A 441 -64.54 -36.52 -42.34
N ALA A 442 -65.48 -37.14 -43.06
CA ALA A 442 -66.23 -38.32 -42.60
C ALA A 442 -65.37 -39.60 -42.60
#